data_AF-A0A961ERN0-F1
#
_entry.id   AF-A0A961ERN0-F1
#
_cell.length_a   1.000
_cell.length_b   1.000
_cell.length_c   1.000
_cell.angle_alpha   90.00
_cell.angle_beta   90.00
_cell.angle_gamma   90.00
#
_symmetry.space_group_name_H-M   'P 1'
#
loop_
_entity.id
_entity.type
_entity.pdbx_description
1 polymer ?
#
loop_
_entity_poly.entity_id
_entity_poly.type
_entity_poly.pdbx_seq_one_letter_code
_entity_poly.pdbx_strand_id
1 'polypeptide(L)'
;PVIPTGSLARLERHSCISLTPDRRMMDMFWYPGNMPEGMIDQMKEHVANNIAPGVATQFSQSVETGQVKSLDESINYTKNLGRIKVPVLVIGGRRDHLGSPYIIREVYEALGSEDRTLFIASRSSGQSADYGHTDLFVGPHAKEDVIDLIKEWLNERN
;
A
#
# COMPACT_ATOMS: atom_id res chain seq x y z
N PRO A 1 19.01 1.81 -16.45
CA PRO A 1 17.90 0.94 -16.91
C PRO A 1 16.71 0.99 -15.96
N VAL A 2 15.48 1.04 -16.47
CA VAL A 2 14.24 1.06 -15.68
C VAL A 2 13.29 -0.02 -16.20
N ILE A 3 12.46 -0.57 -15.33
CA ILE A 3 11.34 -1.42 -15.75
C ILE A 3 10.20 -0.47 -16.16
N PRO A 4 9.72 -0.50 -17.42
CA PRO A 4 8.83 0.51 -17.98
C PRO A 4 7.35 0.29 -17.60
N THR A 5 7.08 0.07 -16.32
CA THR A 5 5.73 -0.20 -15.77
C THR A 5 4.71 0.88 -16.15
N GLY A 6 5.10 2.16 -16.13
CA GLY A 6 4.21 3.26 -16.52
C GLY A 6 3.88 3.25 -18.01
N SER A 7 4.87 3.02 -18.86
CA SER A 7 4.65 2.93 -20.31
C SER A 7 3.76 1.75 -20.70
N LEU A 8 3.93 0.60 -20.03
CA LEU A 8 3.09 -0.58 -20.25
C LEU A 8 1.65 -0.36 -19.78
N ALA A 9 1.44 0.27 -18.62
CA ALA A 9 0.10 0.57 -18.11
C ALA A 9 -0.69 1.50 -19.04
N ARG A 10 -0.03 2.52 -19.61
CA ARG A 10 -0.65 3.41 -20.62
C ARG A 10 -0.95 2.70 -21.93
N LEU A 11 -0.06 1.80 -22.36
CA LEU A 11 -0.27 1.02 -23.59
C LEU A 11 -1.48 0.09 -23.45
N GLU A 12 -1.65 -0.56 -22.29
CA GLU A 12 -2.81 -1.42 -21.99
C GLU A 12 -4.14 -0.65 -22.08
N ARG A 13 -4.21 0.57 -21.53
CA ARG A 13 -5.39 1.44 -21.61
C ARG A 13 -5.84 1.70 -23.06
N HIS A 14 -4.90 1.93 -23.97
CA HIS A 14 -5.19 2.34 -25.34
C HIS A 14 -5.32 1.18 -26.33
N SER A 15 -4.81 0.00 -25.98
CA SER A 15 -4.73 -1.15 -26.90
C SER A 15 -5.80 -2.23 -26.66
N CYS A 16 -6.54 -2.19 -25.55
CA CYS A 16 -7.41 -3.28 -25.09
C CYS A 16 -6.67 -4.63 -24.93
N ILE A 17 -5.34 -4.65 -25.00
CA ILE A 17 -4.50 -5.81 -24.77
C ILE A 17 -4.00 -5.71 -23.34
N SER A 18 -4.31 -6.71 -22.51
CA SER A 18 -3.76 -6.81 -21.16
C SER A 18 -2.27 -7.12 -21.26
N LEU A 19 -1.43 -6.14 -20.89
CA LEU A 19 0.03 -6.23 -20.91
C LEU A 19 0.60 -6.39 -19.51
N THR A 20 -0.26 -6.26 -18.51
CA THR A 20 0.03 -6.53 -17.11
C THR A 20 -0.28 -7.99 -16.74
N PRO A 21 0.33 -8.54 -15.68
CA PRO A 21 0.11 -9.92 -15.27
C PRO A 21 -1.36 -10.19 -14.89
N ASP A 22 -1.75 -11.47 -14.88
CA ASP A 22 -3.08 -12.03 -14.55
C ASP A 22 -3.99 -11.11 -13.71
N ARG A 23 -5.28 -11.01 -14.11
CA ARG A 23 -6.34 -10.24 -13.45
C ARG A 23 -6.32 -10.35 -11.92
N ARG A 24 -5.99 -11.54 -11.40
CA ARG A 24 -5.87 -11.84 -9.97
C ARG A 24 -4.76 -11.07 -9.26
N MET A 25 -3.62 -10.85 -9.91
CA MET A 25 -2.52 -10.05 -9.34
C MET A 25 -2.91 -8.58 -9.27
N MET A 26 -3.65 -8.10 -10.27
CA MET A 26 -4.11 -6.71 -10.31
C MET A 26 -5.19 -6.42 -9.26
N ASP A 27 -6.08 -7.37 -8.99
CA ASP A 27 -7.06 -7.29 -7.91
C ASP A 27 -6.41 -7.27 -6.50
N MET A 28 -5.10 -7.55 -6.36
CA MET A 28 -4.40 -7.36 -5.09
C MET A 28 -4.13 -5.88 -4.77
N PHE A 29 -4.00 -5.03 -5.80
CA PHE A 29 -3.65 -3.63 -5.63
C PHE A 29 -4.84 -2.73 -5.33
N TRP A 30 -6.06 -3.14 -5.67
CA TRP A 30 -7.26 -2.34 -5.43
C TRP A 30 -8.45 -3.22 -5.09
N TYR A 31 -9.38 -2.70 -4.30
CA TYR A 31 -10.67 -3.35 -4.06
C TYR A 31 -11.76 -2.71 -4.94
N PRO A 32 -12.21 -3.36 -6.04
CA PRO A 32 -13.14 -2.73 -6.99
C PRO A 32 -14.47 -2.28 -6.39
N GLY A 33 -14.93 -2.92 -5.31
CA GLY A 33 -16.20 -2.58 -4.66
C GLY A 33 -16.18 -1.28 -3.84
N ASN A 34 -15.02 -0.62 -3.73
CA ASN A 34 -14.87 0.67 -3.04
C ASN A 34 -14.08 1.66 -3.91
N MET A 35 -14.24 1.59 -5.23
CA MET A 35 -13.55 2.44 -6.20
C MET A 35 -14.57 3.23 -7.02
N PRO A 36 -14.37 4.54 -7.24
CA PRO A 36 -15.18 5.31 -8.18
C PRO A 36 -15.08 4.73 -9.60
N GLU A 37 -16.15 4.90 -10.38
CA GLU A 37 -16.15 4.49 -11.79
C GLU A 37 -15.03 5.19 -12.57
N GLY A 38 -14.32 4.44 -13.43
CA GLY A 38 -13.18 4.94 -14.20
C GLY A 38 -11.91 5.23 -13.40
N MET A 39 -11.92 5.09 -12.06
CA MET A 39 -10.75 5.38 -11.23
C MET A 39 -9.55 4.48 -11.55
N ILE A 40 -9.78 3.19 -11.78
CA ILE A 40 -8.70 2.24 -12.15
C ILE A 40 -8.00 2.71 -13.44
N ASP A 41 -8.75 3.18 -14.43
CA ASP A 41 -8.18 3.65 -15.70
C ASP A 41 -7.39 4.95 -15.52
N GLN A 42 -7.86 5.85 -14.64
CA GLN A 42 -7.13 7.07 -14.27
C GLN A 42 -5.82 6.74 -13.54
N MET A 43 -5.84 5.75 -12.63
CA MET A 43 -4.65 5.30 -11.93
C MET A 43 -3.62 4.68 -12.87
N LYS A 44 -4.05 3.82 -13.81
CA LYS A 44 -3.16 3.25 -14.82
C LYS A 44 -2.47 4.33 -15.67
N GLU A 45 -3.17 5.43 -15.97
CA GLU A 45 -2.64 6.53 -16.78
C GLU A 45 -1.65 7.42 -16.00
N HIS A 46 -1.99 7.76 -14.75
CA HIS A 46 -1.37 8.85 -14.01
C HIS A 46 -0.52 8.42 -12.81
N VAL A 47 -0.77 7.24 -12.23
CA VAL A 47 -0.12 6.80 -10.99
C VAL A 47 0.99 5.77 -11.26
N ALA A 48 0.86 4.99 -12.33
CA ALA A 48 1.86 3.99 -12.70
C ALA A 48 3.20 4.65 -13.09
N ASN A 49 4.20 4.49 -12.23
CA ASN A 49 5.55 5.02 -12.44
C ASN A 49 6.53 3.89 -12.76
N ASN A 50 7.59 4.23 -13.50
CA ASN A 50 8.69 3.31 -13.79
C ASN A 50 9.48 3.02 -12.51
N ILE A 51 9.88 1.76 -12.33
CA ILE A 51 10.64 1.32 -11.15
C ILE A 51 12.07 0.95 -11.53
N ALA A 52 13.01 1.16 -10.62
CA ALA A 52 14.38 0.70 -10.78
C ALA A 52 14.44 -0.84 -10.67
N PRO A 53 15.24 -1.55 -11.48
CA PRO A 53 15.34 -3.01 -11.43
C PRO A 53 15.75 -3.55 -10.05
N GLY A 54 16.61 -2.81 -9.32
CA GLY A 54 17.00 -3.16 -7.95
C GLY A 54 15.81 -3.17 -6.98
N VAL A 55 14.86 -2.24 -7.12
CA VAL A 55 13.65 -2.20 -6.29
C VAL A 55 12.74 -3.39 -6.60
N ALA A 56 12.58 -3.75 -7.87
CA ALA A 56 11.82 -4.95 -8.25
C ALA A 56 12.47 -6.23 -7.71
N THR A 57 13.81 -6.29 -7.71
CA THR A 57 14.57 -7.41 -7.13
C THR A 57 14.33 -7.49 -5.63
N GLN A 58 14.44 -6.38 -4.91
CA GLN A 58 14.17 -6.32 -3.47
C GLN A 58 12.72 -6.72 -3.15
N PHE A 59 11.74 -6.29 -3.96
CA PHE A 59 10.35 -6.69 -3.79
C PHE A 59 10.15 -8.20 -3.97
N SER A 60 10.71 -8.79 -5.04
CA SER A 60 10.66 -10.24 -5.26
C SER A 60 11.27 -11.02 -4.08
N GLN A 61 12.45 -10.62 -3.63
CA GLN A 61 13.10 -11.23 -2.47
C GLN A 61 12.28 -11.06 -1.19
N SER A 62 11.59 -9.92 -1.02
CA SER A 62 10.74 -9.69 0.14
C SER A 62 9.51 -10.59 0.16
N VAL A 63 8.93 -10.89 -1.00
CA VAL A 63 7.81 -11.84 -1.13
C VAL A 63 8.27 -13.27 -0.80
N GLU A 64 9.47 -13.65 -1.23
CA GLU A 64 10.03 -14.99 -0.97
C GLU A 64 10.47 -15.19 0.49
N THR A 65 11.07 -14.16 1.10
CA THR A 65 11.73 -14.29 2.41
C THR A 65 10.92 -13.69 3.57
N GLY A 66 9.88 -12.91 3.28
CA GLY A 66 9.16 -12.11 4.26
C GLY A 66 9.97 -10.94 4.85
N GLN A 67 11.12 -10.61 4.27
CA GLN A 67 12.03 -9.59 4.80
C GLN A 67 12.40 -8.55 3.74
N VAL A 68 12.35 -7.28 4.13
CA VAL A 68 12.83 -6.17 3.32
C VAL A 68 14.29 -5.90 3.72
N LYS A 69 15.21 -6.05 2.77
CA LYS A 69 16.65 -5.81 2.94
C LYS A 69 17.15 -4.78 1.94
N SER A 70 18.31 -4.18 2.20
CA SER A 70 19.06 -3.44 1.18
C SER A 70 19.46 -4.36 0.03
N LEU A 71 19.73 -3.80 -1.15
CA LEU A 71 20.04 -4.58 -2.36
C LEU A 71 21.28 -5.46 -2.21
N ASP A 72 22.26 -5.00 -1.42
CA ASP A 72 23.48 -5.73 -1.06
C ASP A 72 23.32 -6.62 0.20
N GLU A 73 22.10 -6.69 0.73
CA GLU A 73 21.70 -7.40 1.96
C GLU A 73 22.41 -6.96 3.26
N SER A 74 23.23 -5.90 3.22
CA SER A 74 23.97 -5.42 4.39
C SER A 74 23.06 -4.88 5.50
N ILE A 75 21.84 -4.44 5.16
CA ILE A 75 20.85 -3.91 6.09
C ILE A 75 19.55 -4.69 5.94
N ASN A 76 19.03 -5.21 7.05
CA ASN A 76 17.71 -5.83 7.12
C ASN A 76 16.70 -4.87 7.76
N TYR A 77 15.90 -4.18 6.96
CA TYR A 77 14.95 -3.17 7.45
C TYR A 77 13.87 -3.79 8.35
N THR A 78 13.35 -4.97 7.99
CA THR A 78 12.33 -5.68 8.79
C THR A 78 12.82 -5.96 10.21
N LYS A 79 14.06 -6.46 10.37
CA LYS A 79 14.65 -6.73 11.69
C LYS A 79 15.01 -5.47 12.47
N ASN A 80 15.09 -4.31 11.81
CA ASN A 80 15.47 -3.04 12.43
C ASN A 80 14.25 -2.15 12.77
N LEU A 81 13.00 -2.59 12.57
CA LEU A 81 11.79 -1.83 12.93
C LEU A 81 11.78 -1.39 14.41
N GLY A 82 12.33 -2.20 15.32
CA GLY A 82 12.47 -1.89 16.74
C GLY A 82 13.37 -0.68 17.05
N ARG A 83 14.11 -0.17 16.06
CA ARG A 83 14.95 1.04 16.17
C ARG A 83 14.19 2.32 15.84
N ILE A 84 12.97 2.24 15.29
CA ILE A 84 12.11 3.41 15.05
C ILE A 84 11.58 3.88 16.39
N LYS A 85 11.87 5.14 16.77
CA LYS A 85 11.47 5.74 18.06
C LYS A 85 10.56 6.98 17.93
N VAL A 86 10.33 7.44 16.70
CA VAL A 86 9.41 8.55 16.43
C VAL A 86 7.96 8.04 16.49
N PRO A 87 6.97 8.91 16.79
CA PRO A 87 5.56 8.55 16.70
C PRO A 87 5.19 7.92 15.36
N VAL A 88 4.40 6.84 15.37
CA VAL A 88 3.99 6.13 14.14
C VAL A 88 2.50 5.83 14.13
N LEU A 89 1.82 6.26 13.08
CA LEU A 89 0.49 5.80 12.72
C LEU A 89 0.61 4.74 11.62
N VAL A 90 0.16 3.52 11.92
CA VAL A 90 0.10 2.42 10.95
C VAL A 90 -1.35 2.25 10.50
N ILE A 91 -1.62 2.39 9.21
CA ILE A 91 -2.95 2.26 8.60
C ILE A 91 -2.95 1.11 7.60
N GLY A 92 -3.98 0.26 7.66
CA GLY A 92 -4.22 -0.78 6.65
C GLY A 92 -5.71 -0.93 6.35
N GLY A 93 -6.03 -1.51 5.19
CA GLY A 93 -7.40 -1.82 4.79
C GLY A 93 -7.82 -3.23 5.20
N ARG A 94 -9.07 -3.44 5.62
CA ARG A 94 -9.60 -4.78 5.97
C ARG A 94 -9.51 -5.80 4.82
N ARG A 95 -9.63 -5.34 3.58
CA ARG A 95 -9.58 -6.11 2.33
C ARG A 95 -8.27 -5.90 1.57
N ASP A 96 -7.25 -5.36 2.23
CA ASP A 96 -5.93 -5.22 1.62
C ASP A 96 -5.30 -6.61 1.44
N HIS A 97 -4.99 -6.97 0.19
CA HIS A 97 -4.34 -8.23 -0.16
C HIS A 97 -2.82 -8.09 -0.27
N LEU A 98 -2.31 -6.88 -0.47
CA LEU A 98 -0.88 -6.60 -0.58
C LEU A 98 -0.26 -6.33 0.80
N GLY A 99 -0.89 -5.45 1.58
CA GLY A 99 -0.58 -5.13 2.96
C GLY A 99 -1.65 -5.67 3.90
N SER A 100 -1.85 -6.99 3.94
CA SER A 100 -2.94 -7.57 4.73
C SER A 100 -2.95 -7.12 6.19
N PRO A 101 -4.12 -7.07 6.86
CA PRO A 101 -4.20 -6.68 8.28
C PRO A 101 -3.28 -7.48 9.20
N TYR A 102 -2.98 -8.73 8.83
CA TYR A 102 -2.00 -9.56 9.54
C TYR A 102 -0.60 -8.97 9.43
N ILE A 103 -0.10 -8.73 8.21
CA ILE A 103 1.23 -8.17 7.96
C ILE A 103 1.37 -6.78 8.61
N ILE A 104 0.33 -5.95 8.49
CA ILE A 104 0.32 -4.61 9.09
C ILE A 104 0.39 -4.68 10.62
N ARG A 105 -0.29 -5.64 11.26
CA ARG A 105 -0.17 -5.86 12.70
C ARG A 105 1.22 -6.34 13.11
N GLU A 106 1.84 -7.25 12.36
CA GLU A 106 3.23 -7.67 12.61
C GLU A 106 4.21 -6.49 12.57
N VAL A 107 4.06 -5.60 11.57
CA VAL A 107 4.86 -4.37 11.49
C VAL A 107 4.62 -3.49 12.71
N TYR A 108 3.36 -3.24 13.08
CA TYR A 108 3.00 -2.43 14.24
C TYR A 108 3.63 -2.97 15.53
N GLU A 109 3.55 -4.28 15.76
CA GLU A 109 4.09 -4.93 16.96
C GLU A 109 5.62 -4.86 17.02
N ALA A 110 6.28 -4.96 15.87
CA ALA A 110 7.74 -4.87 15.75
C ALA A 110 8.31 -3.44 15.91
N LEU A 111 7.48 -2.39 15.84
CA LEU A 111 7.95 -1.01 15.99
C LEU A 111 8.53 -0.75 17.38
N GLY A 112 9.62 0.00 17.42
CA GLY A 112 10.25 0.42 18.67
C GLY A 112 9.64 1.65 19.34
N SER A 113 8.62 2.27 18.73
CA SER A 113 8.03 3.52 19.19
C SER A 113 7.14 3.29 20.41
N GLU A 114 7.24 4.18 21.39
CA GLU A 114 6.34 4.21 22.55
C GLU A 114 4.99 4.83 22.20
N ASP A 115 4.97 5.76 21.24
CA ASP A 115 3.76 6.34 20.66
C ASP A 115 3.50 5.70 19.30
N ARG A 116 2.63 4.68 19.29
CA ARG A 116 2.24 3.97 18.08
C ARG A 116 0.75 3.66 18.06
N THR A 117 0.11 4.01 16.96
CA THR A 117 -1.32 3.76 16.72
C THR A 117 -1.49 2.81 15.55
N LEU A 118 -2.37 1.83 15.69
CA LEU A 118 -2.79 0.94 14.60
C LEU A 118 -4.25 1.21 14.26
N PHE A 119 -4.52 1.48 12.99
CA PHE A 119 -5.87 1.66 12.48
C PHE A 119 -6.13 0.75 11.27
N ILE A 120 -7.15 -0.10 11.36
CA ILE A 120 -7.59 -0.94 10.24
C ILE A 120 -8.92 -0.41 9.73
N ALA A 121 -8.89 0.23 8.56
CA ALA A 121 -10.07 0.84 7.94
C ALA A 121 -11.09 -0.24 7.53
N SER A 122 -12.22 -0.25 8.24
CA SER A 122 -13.26 -1.28 8.10
C SER A 122 -14.63 -0.75 8.53
N ARG A 123 -15.70 -1.40 8.07
CA ARG A 123 -17.05 -1.09 8.58
C ARG A 123 -17.18 -1.37 10.08
N SER A 124 -16.48 -2.38 10.58
CA SER A 124 -16.45 -2.70 12.01
C SER A 124 -15.79 -1.63 12.88
N SER A 125 -14.92 -0.80 12.29
CA SER A 125 -14.30 0.35 12.95
C SER A 125 -15.02 1.67 12.63
N GLY A 126 -16.29 1.59 12.24
CA GLY A 126 -17.15 2.75 11.97
C GLY A 126 -16.94 3.43 10.62
N GLN A 127 -16.14 2.85 9.71
CA GLN A 127 -15.88 3.43 8.40
C GLN A 127 -16.96 3.07 7.38
N SER A 128 -17.03 3.82 6.28
CA SER A 128 -18.05 3.65 5.24
C SER A 128 -17.89 2.33 4.47
N ALA A 129 -16.68 1.78 4.40
CA ALA A 129 -16.36 0.58 3.65
C ALA A 129 -15.32 -0.33 4.33
N ASP A 130 -15.21 -1.56 3.83
CA ASP A 130 -14.07 -2.44 4.11
C ASP A 130 -12.99 -2.15 3.06
N TYR A 131 -12.05 -1.27 3.43
CA TYR A 131 -11.04 -0.74 2.51
C TYR A 131 -10.03 -1.81 2.06
N GLY A 132 -9.59 -1.73 0.81
CA GLY A 132 -8.42 -2.43 0.25
C GLY A 132 -7.14 -1.60 0.34
N HIS A 133 -6.22 -1.81 -0.61
CA HIS A 133 -4.89 -1.16 -0.59
C HIS A 133 -4.93 0.30 -1.08
N THR A 134 -5.30 0.54 -2.34
CA THR A 134 -5.25 1.90 -2.93
C THR A 134 -6.47 2.75 -2.59
N ASP A 135 -7.62 2.13 -2.34
CA ASP A 135 -8.85 2.82 -1.97
C ASP A 135 -8.77 3.49 -0.60
N LEU A 136 -7.76 3.20 0.22
CA LEU A 136 -7.38 4.04 1.38
C LEU A 136 -7.12 5.51 0.99
N PHE A 137 -6.79 5.77 -0.27
CA PHE A 137 -6.53 7.12 -0.79
C PHE A 137 -7.55 7.58 -1.82
N VAL A 138 -8.02 6.67 -2.68
CA VAL A 138 -8.88 7.02 -3.83
C VAL A 138 -10.32 6.52 -3.69
N GLY A 139 -10.65 5.87 -2.57
CA GLY A 139 -12.02 5.45 -2.29
C GLY A 139 -12.96 6.65 -2.14
N PRO A 140 -14.26 6.49 -2.42
CA PRO A 140 -15.23 7.61 -2.42
C PRO A 140 -15.30 8.40 -1.11
N HIS A 141 -15.05 7.73 0.02
CA HIS A 141 -15.08 8.30 1.37
C HIS A 141 -13.70 8.31 2.04
N ALA A 142 -12.62 8.09 1.28
CA ALA A 142 -11.26 8.00 1.84
C ALA A 142 -10.87 9.28 2.59
N LYS A 143 -11.37 10.43 2.15
CA LYS A 143 -11.12 11.71 2.82
C LYS A 143 -11.63 11.68 4.26
N GLU A 144 -12.90 11.35 4.45
CA GLU A 144 -13.56 11.34 5.76
C GLU A 144 -13.08 10.17 6.62
N ASP A 145 -12.97 8.99 6.01
CA ASP A 145 -12.69 7.74 6.74
C ASP A 145 -11.21 7.54 7.09
N VAL A 146 -10.28 8.13 6.32
CA VAL A 146 -8.83 7.89 6.45
C VAL A 146 -8.05 9.20 6.58
N ILE A 147 -8.25 10.17 5.68
CA ILE A 147 -7.42 11.39 5.66
C ILE A 147 -7.71 12.29 6.86
N ASP A 148 -8.97 12.44 7.27
CA ASP A 148 -9.32 13.23 8.45
C ASP A 148 -8.78 12.58 9.75
N LEU A 149 -8.79 11.25 9.86
CA LEU A 149 -8.13 10.53 10.94
C LEU A 149 -6.61 10.80 10.99
N ILE A 150 -5.94 10.81 9.83
CA ILE A 150 -4.50 11.16 9.77
C ILE A 150 -4.29 12.59 10.26
N LYS A 151 -5.14 13.53 9.84
CA LYS A 151 -5.04 14.94 10.25
C LYS A 151 -5.25 15.10 11.76
N GLU A 152 -6.24 14.44 12.34
CA GLU A 152 -6.49 14.45 13.78
C GLU A 152 -5.28 13.89 14.54
N TRP A 153 -4.78 12.73 14.14
CA TRP A 153 -3.61 12.11 14.76
C TRP A 153 -2.36 13.00 14.72
N LEU A 154 -2.14 13.71 13.60
CA LEU A 154 -1.06 14.68 13.48
C LEU A 154 -1.27 15.90 14.38
N ASN A 155 -2.50 16.43 14.47
CA ASN A 155 -2.81 17.61 15.29
C ASN A 155 -2.65 17.34 16.80
N GLU A 156 -2.86 16.12 17.26
CA GLU A 156 -2.57 15.74 18.66
C GLU A 156 -1.08 15.81 19.02
N ARG A 157 -0.19 15.90 18.01
CA ARG A 157 1.27 15.83 18.14
C ARG A 157 1.99 17.07 17.60
N ASN A 158 1.25 18.07 17.13
CA ASN A 158 1.75 19.39 16.73
C ASN A 158 1.80 20.34 17.93
#